data_AF-A0A6P8PTQ0-F1
#
_entry.id   AF-A0A6P8PTQ0-F1
#
_cell.length_a   1.000
_cell.length_b   1.000
_cell.length_c   1.000
_cell.angle_alpha   90.00
_cell.angle_beta   90.00
_cell.angle_gamma   90.00
#
_symmetry.space_group_name_H-M   'P 1'
#
loop_
_entity.id
_entity.type
_entity.pdbx_description
1 polymer ?
#
loop_
_entity_poly.entity_id
_entity_poly.type
_entity_poly.pdbx_seq_one_letter_code
_entity_poly.pdbx_strand_id
1 'polypeptide(L)'
;MALIIPRAAIPVVTLMKQHFFQKILLILLINPVQKSCLSCVAVLIPFRNRDEHLPIFFRHLIPMLQNQRIEFAFYVIEQSGTQMFNRAMLFNVGFKEAIKDYNWDCIIFHDVDHIPENDRNYYGCGEMPRHFATMLDKYMYMLPYDEFFGGVSGLTVNQFKKINGFPNAFWGWGGEDDDLWNRVHFAGYEVSRPVGNLGKYKSIHHHHRGEVQFLGRFILLKNSKERQYIDGLNNLIYTPSILVNRLYKKITVDLVPELAPIKINETIKNLTSLMKN
;
A
#
# COMPACT_ATOMS: atom_id res chain seq x y z
N MET A 1 -16.21 65.43 -16.15
CA MET A 1 -15.47 64.83 -15.04
C MET A 1 -15.99 63.40 -14.88
N ALA A 2 -15.34 62.43 -15.52
CA ALA A 2 -15.79 61.04 -15.54
C ALA A 2 -15.04 60.26 -14.44
N LEU A 3 -15.78 59.61 -13.53
CA LEU A 3 -15.22 58.71 -12.53
C LEU A 3 -14.69 57.45 -13.20
N ILE A 4 -13.39 57.23 -13.10
CA ILE A 4 -12.72 55.99 -13.47
C ILE A 4 -12.87 55.03 -12.28
N ILE A 5 -13.63 53.96 -12.45
CA ILE A 5 -13.70 52.85 -11.50
C ILE A 5 -12.50 51.92 -11.80
N PRO A 6 -11.63 51.60 -10.82
CA PRO A 6 -10.53 50.69 -11.08
C PRO A 6 -11.05 49.25 -11.22
N ARG A 7 -10.64 48.57 -12.29
CA ARG A 7 -10.81 47.12 -12.44
C ARG A 7 -10.03 46.41 -11.34
N ALA A 8 -10.74 45.67 -10.49
CA ALA A 8 -10.13 44.77 -9.52
C ALA A 8 -9.27 43.74 -10.25
N ALA A 9 -7.98 43.69 -9.89
CA ALA A 9 -7.07 42.64 -10.31
C ALA A 9 -7.57 41.31 -9.72
N ILE A 10 -7.96 40.39 -10.59
CA ILE A 10 -8.23 39.00 -10.22
C ILE A 10 -6.89 38.40 -9.78
N PRO A 11 -6.76 37.89 -8.55
CA PRO A 11 -5.49 37.33 -8.11
C PRO A 11 -5.21 36.03 -8.88
N VAL A 12 -4.03 35.98 -9.50
CA VAL A 12 -3.48 34.83 -10.27
C VAL A 12 -3.48 33.52 -9.45
N VAL A 13 -3.65 33.60 -8.13
CA VAL A 13 -3.75 32.47 -7.18
C VAL A 13 -5.05 31.67 -7.36
N THR A 14 -6.11 32.24 -7.95
CA THR A 14 -7.41 31.55 -8.07
C THR A 14 -7.51 30.69 -9.33
N LEU A 15 -6.77 31.01 -10.41
CA LEU A 15 -6.83 30.23 -11.66
C LEU A 15 -6.03 28.92 -11.62
N MET A 16 -4.95 28.84 -10.82
CA MET A 16 -4.19 27.59 -10.67
C MET A 16 -4.90 26.54 -9.80
N LYS A 17 -5.83 26.95 -8.92
CA LYS A 17 -6.58 26.01 -8.06
C LYS A 17 -7.64 25.20 -8.81
N GLN A 18 -8.15 25.70 -9.93
CA GLN A 18 -9.20 25.01 -10.69
C GLN A 18 -8.65 23.84 -11.52
N HIS A 19 -7.41 23.93 -12.01
CA HIS A 19 -6.71 22.80 -12.62
C HIS A 19 -6.08 21.83 -11.59
N PHE A 20 -5.85 22.29 -10.34
CA PHE A 20 -5.19 21.52 -9.28
C PHE A 20 -5.98 20.29 -8.81
N PHE A 21 -7.31 20.35 -8.85
CA PHE A 21 -8.20 19.27 -8.39
C PHE A 21 -8.69 18.33 -9.49
N GLN A 22 -8.53 18.71 -10.75
CA GLN A 22 -9.18 18.01 -11.86
C GLN A 22 -8.46 16.73 -12.27
N LYS A 23 -7.19 16.55 -11.84
CA LYS A 23 -6.36 15.41 -12.27
C LYS A 23 -6.51 14.14 -11.41
N ILE A 24 -6.72 14.26 -10.10
CA ILE A 24 -7.00 13.09 -9.22
C ILE A 24 -8.40 12.53 -9.51
N LEU A 25 -9.34 13.42 -9.78
CA LEU A 25 -10.72 13.07 -10.13
C LEU A 25 -10.83 12.34 -11.48
N LEU A 26 -9.84 12.52 -12.37
CA LEU A 26 -9.93 12.05 -13.75
C LEU A 26 -9.77 10.53 -13.90
N ILE A 27 -8.92 9.87 -13.10
CA ILE A 27 -8.70 8.41 -13.25
C ILE A 27 -9.88 7.61 -12.71
N LEU A 28 -10.55 8.10 -11.66
CA LEU A 28 -11.69 7.40 -11.05
C LEU A 28 -13.00 7.57 -11.85
N LEU A 29 -13.03 8.44 -12.86
CA LEU A 29 -14.23 8.73 -13.68
C LEU A 29 -14.04 8.49 -15.18
N ILE A 30 -12.83 8.22 -15.67
CA ILE A 30 -12.59 7.94 -17.09
C ILE A 30 -12.76 6.45 -17.37
N ASN A 31 -13.58 6.17 -18.38
CA ASN A 31 -13.75 4.88 -19.03
C ASN A 31 -12.42 4.10 -19.15
N PRO A 32 -12.43 2.78 -18.89
CA PRO A 32 -11.25 1.96 -19.08
C PRO A 32 -10.87 2.03 -20.56
N VAL A 33 -9.59 2.17 -20.90
CA VAL A 33 -8.93 1.64 -22.13
C VAL A 33 -7.73 2.49 -22.61
N GLN A 34 -7.49 3.72 -22.15
CA GLN A 34 -6.32 4.48 -22.67
C GLN A 34 -5.25 4.82 -21.63
N LYS A 35 -4.14 4.06 -21.67
CA LYS A 35 -2.92 4.33 -20.91
C LYS A 35 -2.25 5.61 -21.43
N SER A 36 -2.13 6.63 -20.58
CA SER A 36 -1.52 7.93 -20.94
C SER A 36 -0.25 8.27 -20.15
N CYS A 37 0.09 7.46 -19.15
CA CYS A 37 1.19 7.69 -18.21
C CYS A 37 2.51 7.03 -18.60
N LEU A 38 3.62 7.61 -18.12
CA LEU A 38 4.93 6.96 -18.08
C LEU A 38 5.05 5.98 -16.89
N SER A 39 4.39 6.28 -15.78
CA SER A 39 4.25 5.38 -14.62
C SER A 39 2.87 5.57 -14.01
N CYS A 40 2.05 4.52 -14.09
CA CYS A 40 0.75 4.46 -13.44
C CYS A 40 0.84 3.65 -12.16
N VAL A 41 0.50 4.28 -11.03
CA VAL A 41 0.73 3.72 -9.69
C VAL A 41 -0.57 3.64 -8.89
N ALA A 42 -0.93 2.44 -8.44
CA ALA A 42 -1.95 2.30 -7.40
C ALA A 42 -1.26 2.37 -6.02
N VAL A 43 -1.67 3.33 -5.19
CA VAL A 43 -1.18 3.43 -3.81
C VAL A 43 -2.23 2.80 -2.89
N LEU A 44 -1.89 1.67 -2.29
CA LEU A 44 -2.75 0.91 -1.41
C LEU A 44 -2.43 1.24 0.05
N ILE A 45 -3.47 1.55 0.83
CA ILE A 45 -3.36 2.04 2.20
C ILE A 45 -4.23 1.14 3.09
N PRO A 46 -3.63 0.23 3.89
CA PRO A 46 -4.39 -0.61 4.81
C PRO A 46 -4.82 0.27 5.98
N PHE A 47 -6.08 0.13 6.40
CA PHE A 47 -6.68 1.16 7.24
C PHE A 47 -7.66 0.60 8.28
N ARG A 48 -7.62 1.15 9.49
CA ARG A 48 -8.68 1.01 10.50
C ARG A 48 -8.52 2.07 11.58
N ASN A 49 -9.57 2.86 11.85
CA ASN A 49 -9.63 3.85 12.94
C ASN A 49 -8.44 4.84 12.95
N ARG A 50 -8.02 5.34 11.78
CA ARG A 50 -6.92 6.33 11.63
C ARG A 50 -7.34 7.54 10.79
N ASP A 51 -8.61 7.96 10.88
CA ASP A 51 -9.16 9.00 9.99
C ASP A 51 -8.40 10.32 10.07
N GLU A 52 -7.85 10.65 11.25
CA GLU A 52 -7.03 11.84 11.45
C GLU A 52 -5.70 11.82 10.68
N HIS A 53 -5.20 10.64 10.28
CA HIS A 53 -3.95 10.51 9.53
C HIS A 53 -4.14 10.81 8.04
N LEU A 54 -5.32 10.51 7.47
CA LEU A 54 -5.56 10.64 6.03
C LEU A 54 -5.37 12.08 5.50
N PRO A 55 -5.87 13.16 6.16
CA PRO A 55 -5.59 14.52 5.73
C PRO A 55 -4.10 14.86 5.70
N ILE A 56 -3.33 14.39 6.68
CA ILE A 56 -1.88 14.59 6.76
C ILE A 56 -1.21 13.83 5.61
N PHE A 57 -1.58 12.56 5.40
CA PHE A 57 -1.09 11.72 4.32
C PHE A 57 -1.29 12.39 2.95
N PHE A 58 -2.53 12.73 2.60
CA PHE A 58 -2.85 13.30 1.29
C PHE A 58 -2.19 14.67 1.08
N ARG A 59 -2.09 15.49 2.13
CA ARG A 59 -1.43 16.80 2.06
C ARG A 59 0.04 16.70 1.62
N HIS A 60 0.74 15.63 1.98
CA HIS A 60 2.15 15.43 1.64
C HIS A 60 2.32 14.62 0.35
N LEU A 61 1.59 13.52 0.19
CA LEU A 61 1.79 12.60 -0.94
C LEU A 61 1.24 13.16 -2.25
N ILE A 62 0.11 13.88 -2.26
CA ILE A 62 -0.47 14.40 -3.52
C ILE A 62 0.52 15.33 -4.25
N PRO A 63 1.05 16.41 -3.63
CA PRO A 63 1.98 17.29 -4.32
C PRO A 63 3.26 16.56 -4.74
N MET A 64 3.76 15.65 -3.90
CA MET A 64 4.94 14.85 -4.21
C MET A 64 4.75 14.03 -5.49
N LEU A 65 3.69 13.22 -5.57
CA LEU A 65 3.43 12.35 -6.72
C LEU A 65 3.17 13.16 -8.00
N GLN A 66 2.51 14.32 -7.87
CA GLN A 66 2.30 15.25 -8.98
C GLN A 66 3.63 15.83 -9.48
N ASN A 67 4.52 16.26 -8.58
CA ASN A 67 5.85 16.77 -8.91
C ASN A 67 6.73 15.70 -9.57
N GLN A 68 6.57 14.44 -9.14
CA GLN A 68 7.21 13.27 -9.74
C GLN A 68 6.60 12.86 -11.10
N ARG A 69 5.54 13.56 -11.56
CA ARG A 69 4.83 13.29 -12.82
C ARG A 69 4.26 11.87 -12.89
N ILE A 70 3.84 11.34 -11.76
CA ILE A 70 3.21 10.02 -11.65
C ILE A 70 1.70 10.18 -11.87
N GLU A 71 1.11 9.25 -12.61
CA GLU A 71 -0.34 9.08 -12.66
C GLU A 71 -0.73 8.09 -11.56
N PHE A 72 -1.59 8.49 -10.63
CA PHE A 72 -1.85 7.70 -9.43
C PHE A 72 -3.30 7.74 -8.97
N ALA A 73 -3.72 6.66 -8.31
CA ALA A 73 -4.93 6.66 -7.49
C ALA A 73 -4.64 6.08 -6.10
N PHE A 74 -5.35 6.60 -5.11
CA PHE A 74 -5.29 6.12 -3.74
C PHE A 74 -6.46 5.16 -3.46
N TYR A 75 -6.12 4.04 -2.84
CA TYR A 75 -7.05 3.03 -2.37
C TYR A 75 -6.90 2.91 -0.87
N VAL A 76 -7.94 3.29 -0.12
CA VAL A 76 -7.99 3.10 1.33
C VAL A 76 -8.77 1.84 1.59
N ILE A 77 -8.09 0.79 2.07
CA ILE A 77 -8.67 -0.52 2.32
C ILE A 77 -8.94 -0.62 3.83
N GLU A 78 -10.19 -0.38 4.19
CA GLU A 78 -10.66 -0.37 5.58
C GLU A 78 -11.08 -1.77 6.02
N GLN A 79 -10.47 -2.25 7.11
CA GLN A 79 -10.96 -3.44 7.80
C GLN A 79 -12.04 -3.07 8.80
N SER A 80 -13.28 -3.49 8.53
CA SER A 80 -14.38 -3.41 9.50
C SER A 80 -14.33 -4.59 10.48
N GLY A 81 -15.27 -4.59 11.43
CA GLY A 81 -15.38 -5.67 12.41
C GLY A 81 -14.35 -5.57 13.54
N THR A 82 -14.28 -6.62 14.35
CA THR A 82 -13.51 -6.66 15.61
C THR A 82 -12.31 -7.59 15.56
N GLN A 83 -12.09 -8.31 14.46
CA GLN A 83 -10.96 -9.21 14.30
C GLN A 83 -9.62 -8.48 14.40
N MET A 84 -8.54 -9.22 14.66
CA MET A 84 -7.20 -8.63 14.61
C MET A 84 -6.95 -8.00 13.24
N PHE A 85 -6.20 -6.89 13.20
CA PHE A 85 -5.88 -6.22 11.95
C PHE A 85 -5.00 -7.12 11.09
N ASN A 86 -5.34 -7.26 9.81
CA ASN A 86 -4.58 -8.07 8.85
C ASN A 86 -4.10 -7.19 7.69
N ARG A 87 -2.99 -6.50 7.94
CA ARG A 87 -2.35 -5.56 7.00
C ARG A 87 -2.08 -6.18 5.63
N ALA A 88 -1.52 -7.38 5.62
CA ALA A 88 -1.16 -8.11 4.41
C ALA A 88 -2.37 -8.53 3.56
N MET A 89 -3.43 -9.06 4.19
CA MET A 89 -4.66 -9.43 3.50
C MET A 89 -5.37 -8.20 2.91
N LEU A 90 -5.34 -7.05 3.60
CA LEU A 90 -5.88 -5.78 3.07
C LEU A 90 -5.12 -5.31 1.82
N PHE A 91 -3.80 -5.51 1.74
CA PHE A 91 -3.06 -5.22 0.51
C PHE A 91 -3.47 -6.13 -0.66
N ASN A 92 -3.71 -7.41 -0.40
CA ASN A 92 -4.22 -8.32 -1.43
C ASN A 92 -5.63 -7.92 -1.92
N VAL A 93 -6.51 -7.50 -1.00
CA VAL A 93 -7.83 -6.93 -1.34
C VAL A 93 -7.67 -5.67 -2.19
N GLY A 94 -6.84 -4.73 -1.74
CA GLY A 94 -6.57 -3.48 -2.44
C GLY A 94 -6.03 -3.71 -3.84
N PHE A 95 -5.13 -4.68 -4.00
CA PHE A 95 -4.62 -5.08 -5.30
C PHE A 95 -5.72 -5.61 -6.21
N LYS A 96 -6.52 -6.58 -5.73
CA LYS A 96 -7.61 -7.16 -6.51
C LYS A 96 -8.68 -6.14 -6.92
N GLU A 97 -8.93 -5.12 -6.10
CA GLU A 97 -9.84 -4.02 -6.47
C GLU A 97 -9.19 -3.02 -7.42
N ALA A 98 -7.93 -2.64 -7.20
CA ALA A 98 -7.25 -1.64 -8.02
C ALA A 98 -7.09 -2.07 -9.48
N ILE A 99 -6.76 -3.35 -9.71
CA ILE A 99 -6.59 -3.90 -11.07
C ILE A 99 -7.92 -3.99 -11.86
N LYS A 100 -9.08 -3.81 -11.22
CA LYS A 100 -10.38 -3.72 -11.92
C LYS A 100 -10.60 -2.34 -12.53
N ASP A 101 -10.02 -1.31 -11.93
CA ASP A 101 -10.26 0.08 -12.31
C ASP A 101 -9.33 0.54 -13.44
N TYR A 102 -8.07 0.11 -13.43
CA TYR A 102 -7.05 0.60 -14.35
C TYR A 102 -5.92 -0.40 -14.57
N ASN A 103 -5.23 -0.28 -15.71
CA ASN A 103 -4.04 -1.07 -16.03
C ASN A 103 -2.79 -0.44 -15.39
N TRP A 104 -2.67 -0.57 -14.07
CA TRP A 104 -1.54 -0.06 -13.28
C TRP A 104 -0.22 -0.74 -13.67
N ASP A 105 0.88 -0.01 -13.63
CA ASP A 105 2.22 -0.55 -13.88
C ASP A 105 2.82 -1.16 -12.62
N CYS A 106 2.65 -0.47 -11.49
CA CYS A 106 3.09 -0.91 -10.19
C CYS A 106 2.14 -0.50 -9.08
N ILE A 107 2.38 -1.12 -7.94
CA ILE A 107 1.59 -1.00 -6.73
C ILE A 107 2.55 -0.55 -5.63
N ILE A 108 2.15 0.45 -4.87
CA ILE A 108 2.84 0.88 -3.65
C ILE A 108 1.98 0.50 -2.45
N PHE A 109 2.56 -0.27 -1.55
CA PHE A 109 2.00 -0.68 -0.28
C PHE A 109 2.47 0.31 0.78
N HIS A 110 1.54 1.07 1.35
CA HIS A 110 1.90 2.26 2.11
C HIS A 110 1.14 2.33 3.43
N ASP A 111 1.87 2.34 4.54
CA ASP A 111 1.27 2.60 5.83
C ASP A 111 0.83 4.08 5.91
N VAL A 112 -0.37 4.32 6.44
CA VAL A 112 -0.98 5.66 6.43
C VAL A 112 -0.22 6.69 7.28
N ASP A 113 0.65 6.22 8.18
CA ASP A 113 1.39 7.03 9.14
C ASP A 113 2.86 7.26 8.76
N HIS A 114 3.37 6.75 7.64
CA HIS A 114 4.76 6.98 7.23
C HIS A 114 4.84 8.04 6.12
N ILE A 115 5.29 9.25 6.46
CA ILE A 115 5.37 10.37 5.51
C ILE A 115 6.82 10.53 5.00
N PRO A 116 7.07 10.51 3.67
CA PRO A 116 8.41 10.73 3.15
C PRO A 116 8.90 12.15 3.46
N GLU A 117 10.14 12.28 3.92
CA GLU A 117 10.75 13.60 4.20
C GLU A 117 11.36 14.25 2.96
N ASN A 118 11.52 13.49 1.87
CA ASN A 118 12.15 13.95 0.65
C ASN A 118 11.33 13.54 -0.59
N ASP A 119 10.89 14.53 -1.37
CA ASP A 119 10.09 14.33 -2.58
C ASP A 119 10.89 13.76 -3.76
N ARG A 120 12.21 13.58 -3.61
CA ARG A 120 13.06 12.87 -4.58
C ARG A 120 13.09 11.36 -4.36
N ASN A 121 12.48 10.85 -3.29
CA ASN A 121 12.22 9.41 -3.18
C ASN A 121 11.12 9.04 -4.20
N TYR A 122 11.55 8.66 -5.41
CA TYR A 122 10.67 8.53 -6.56
C TYR A 122 9.72 7.33 -6.44
N TYR A 123 8.40 7.56 -6.40
CA TYR A 123 7.35 6.54 -6.26
C TYR A 123 6.88 5.95 -7.61
N GLY A 124 7.68 6.08 -8.68
CA GLY A 124 7.37 5.43 -9.96
C GLY A 124 7.78 3.96 -9.98
N CYS A 125 7.58 3.31 -11.11
CA CYS A 125 7.71 1.85 -11.23
C CYS A 125 9.12 1.33 -11.53
N GLY A 126 10.13 2.20 -11.45
CA GLY A 126 11.54 1.83 -11.65
C GLY A 126 12.13 1.08 -10.45
N GLU A 127 13.07 0.18 -10.73
CA GLU A 127 13.84 -0.55 -9.70
C GLU A 127 12.97 -1.38 -8.74
N MET A 128 11.82 -1.88 -9.20
CA MET A 128 10.95 -2.75 -8.40
C MET A 128 11.46 -4.19 -8.37
N PRO A 129 11.27 -4.97 -7.28
CA PRO A 129 10.67 -4.59 -5.99
C PRO A 129 11.51 -3.56 -5.24
N ARG A 130 10.85 -2.60 -4.60
CA ARG A 130 11.52 -1.45 -3.98
C ARG A 130 11.06 -1.24 -2.55
N HIS A 131 12.02 -1.09 -1.63
CA HIS A 131 11.76 -0.66 -0.27
C HIS A 131 12.00 0.85 -0.18
N PHE A 132 10.94 1.63 0.03
CA PHE A 132 11.03 3.09 0.05
C PHE A 132 11.40 3.62 1.44
N ALA A 133 10.82 3.06 2.51
CA ALA A 133 10.92 3.52 3.89
C ALA A 133 12.14 2.94 4.64
N THR A 134 13.34 3.15 4.11
CA THR A 134 14.57 2.54 4.67
C THR A 134 15.08 3.19 5.95
N MET A 135 14.70 4.43 6.23
CA MET A 135 15.12 5.18 7.41
C MET A 135 13.89 5.81 8.09
N LEU A 136 13.23 5.03 8.96
CA LEU A 136 12.10 5.51 9.75
C LEU A 136 12.58 6.19 11.04
N ASP A 137 12.03 7.35 11.37
CA ASP A 137 12.31 8.09 12.61
C ASP A 137 12.13 7.26 13.89
N LYS A 138 11.11 6.39 13.93
CA LYS A 138 10.84 5.47 15.06
C LYS A 138 11.97 4.46 15.30
N TYR A 139 12.82 4.24 14.30
CA TYR A 139 14.02 3.39 14.38
C TYR A 139 15.30 4.25 14.36
N MET A 140 15.22 5.51 14.81
CA MET A 140 16.34 6.45 14.84
C MET A 140 16.99 6.63 13.46
N TYR A 141 16.18 6.55 12.40
CA TYR A 141 16.64 6.61 11.00
C TYR A 141 17.65 5.52 10.64
N MET A 142 17.60 4.37 11.31
CA MET A 142 18.38 3.18 10.95
C MET A 142 17.47 2.10 10.38
N LEU A 143 17.99 1.34 9.41
CA LEU A 143 17.33 0.14 8.94
C LEU A 143 17.39 -0.91 10.07
N PRO A 144 16.27 -1.47 10.54
CA PRO A 144 16.27 -2.41 11.68
C PRO A 144 17.13 -3.65 11.45
N TYR A 145 17.05 -4.23 10.24
CA TYR A 145 17.81 -5.38 9.76
C TYR A 145 17.70 -5.46 8.23
N ASP A 146 18.58 -6.21 7.58
CA ASP A 146 18.73 -6.18 6.12
C ASP A 146 17.50 -6.69 5.36
N GLU A 147 16.73 -7.59 5.94
CA GLU A 147 15.50 -8.15 5.36
C GLU A 147 14.27 -7.27 5.60
N PHE A 148 14.38 -6.18 6.36
CA PHE A 148 13.25 -5.33 6.69
C PHE A 148 12.64 -4.72 5.42
N PHE A 149 11.34 -4.99 5.22
CA PHE A 149 10.57 -4.59 4.04
C PHE A 149 9.21 -3.95 4.37
N GLY A 150 9.04 -3.52 5.62
CA GLY A 150 7.84 -2.89 6.15
C GLY A 150 7.73 -1.40 5.83
N GLY A 151 6.68 -0.78 6.34
CA GLY A 151 6.44 0.66 6.19
C GLY A 151 5.91 1.06 4.81
N VAL A 152 6.82 1.23 3.84
CA VAL A 152 6.46 1.57 2.45
C VAL A 152 7.32 0.76 1.48
N SER A 153 6.66 -0.08 0.69
CA SER A 153 7.29 -0.92 -0.33
C SER A 153 6.48 -0.92 -1.62
N GLY A 154 7.07 -1.40 -2.72
CA GLY A 154 6.37 -1.48 -4.00
C GLY A 154 6.87 -2.62 -4.87
N LEU A 155 5.96 -3.08 -5.73
CA LEU A 155 6.22 -4.11 -6.73
C LEU A 155 5.50 -3.74 -8.03
N THR A 156 6.05 -4.14 -9.18
CA THR A 156 5.25 -4.12 -10.42
C THR A 156 4.06 -5.07 -10.28
N VAL A 157 2.99 -4.82 -11.06
CA VAL A 157 1.81 -5.70 -11.07
C VAL A 157 2.21 -7.15 -11.41
N ASN A 158 3.14 -7.33 -12.34
CA ASN A 158 3.62 -8.66 -12.73
C ASN A 158 4.43 -9.34 -11.63
N GLN A 159 5.31 -8.61 -10.94
CA GLN A 159 6.06 -9.16 -9.81
C GLN A 159 5.11 -9.58 -8.68
N PHE A 160 4.15 -8.73 -8.33
CA PHE A 160 3.19 -9.04 -7.26
C PHE A 160 2.32 -10.25 -7.58
N LYS A 161 1.84 -10.37 -8.84
CA LYS A 161 1.15 -11.60 -9.31
C LYS A 161 2.05 -12.83 -9.24
N LYS A 162 3.30 -12.74 -9.70
CA LYS A 162 4.24 -13.87 -9.73
C LYS A 162 4.49 -14.45 -8.35
N ILE A 163 4.55 -13.60 -7.31
CA ILE A 163 4.79 -14.03 -5.95
C ILE A 163 3.54 -14.48 -5.19
N ASN A 164 2.38 -14.56 -5.86
CA ASN A 164 1.07 -14.79 -5.25
C ASN A 164 0.68 -13.73 -4.19
N GLY A 165 1.16 -12.50 -4.35
CA GLY A 165 0.92 -11.40 -3.40
C GLY A 165 1.43 -11.65 -1.97
N PHE A 166 0.86 -10.92 -1.02
CA PHE A 166 1.15 -11.05 0.41
C PHE A 166 0.56 -12.34 1.01
N PRO A 167 1.06 -12.84 2.15
CA PRO A 167 0.39 -13.89 2.93
C PRO A 167 -0.92 -13.39 3.57
N ASN A 168 -1.98 -14.20 3.60
CA ASN A 168 -3.21 -13.83 4.31
C ASN A 168 -3.23 -14.31 5.77
N ALA A 169 -2.31 -15.17 6.17
CA ALA A 169 -2.35 -15.84 7.49
C ALA A 169 -1.83 -15.00 8.68
N PHE A 170 -1.30 -13.79 8.47
CA PHE A 170 -0.77 -12.95 9.55
C PHE A 170 -1.86 -12.08 10.17
N TRP A 171 -2.41 -12.53 11.30
CA TRP A 171 -3.46 -11.83 12.05
C TRP A 171 -2.88 -11.17 13.31
N GLY A 172 -2.70 -9.86 13.28
CA GLY A 172 -1.98 -9.11 14.32
C GLY A 172 -0.64 -8.59 13.81
N TRP A 173 0.23 -8.17 14.73
CA TRP A 173 1.43 -7.42 14.37
C TRP A 173 2.67 -8.28 14.14
N GLY A 174 3.27 -8.08 12.95
CA GLY A 174 4.65 -8.42 12.60
C GLY A 174 4.83 -9.71 11.80
N GLY A 175 5.83 -9.68 10.92
CA GLY A 175 6.34 -10.82 10.15
C GLY A 175 5.72 -10.97 8.76
N GLU A 176 4.66 -10.23 8.43
CA GLU A 176 4.04 -10.31 7.11
C GLU A 176 4.87 -9.61 6.01
N ASP A 177 5.62 -8.58 6.40
CA ASP A 177 6.61 -7.88 5.58
C ASP A 177 7.89 -8.70 5.39
N ASP A 178 8.35 -9.40 6.43
CA ASP A 178 9.44 -10.38 6.31
C ASP A 178 9.05 -11.55 5.39
N ASP A 179 7.80 -12.02 5.44
CA ASP A 179 7.30 -13.04 4.51
C ASP A 179 7.22 -12.50 3.08
N LEU A 180 6.84 -11.22 2.87
CA LEU A 180 6.92 -10.59 1.55
C LEU A 180 8.35 -10.55 1.01
N TRP A 181 9.33 -10.19 1.85
CA TRP A 181 10.75 -10.21 1.49
C TRP A 181 11.17 -11.60 1.01
N ASN A 182 10.86 -12.64 1.80
CA ASN A 182 11.14 -14.02 1.43
C ASN A 182 10.52 -14.42 0.09
N ARG A 183 9.23 -14.10 -0.12
CA ARG A 183 8.51 -14.39 -1.38
C ARG A 183 9.14 -13.72 -2.60
N VAL A 184 9.63 -12.49 -2.43
CA VAL A 184 10.36 -11.74 -3.46
C VAL A 184 11.66 -12.45 -3.83
N HIS A 185 12.45 -12.84 -2.82
CA HIS A 185 13.70 -13.56 -3.03
C HIS A 185 13.51 -14.95 -3.64
N PHE A 186 12.49 -15.71 -3.21
CA PHE A 186 12.17 -17.02 -3.78
C PHE A 186 11.79 -16.93 -5.26
N ALA A 187 11.27 -15.80 -5.71
CA ALA A 187 10.95 -15.54 -7.11
C ALA A 187 12.13 -15.03 -7.95
N GLY A 188 13.33 -14.93 -7.36
CA GLY A 188 14.57 -14.52 -7.99
C GLY A 188 14.71 -13.02 -8.19
N TYR A 189 14.03 -12.21 -7.37
CA TYR A 189 14.14 -10.76 -7.40
C TYR A 189 15.02 -10.25 -6.27
N GLU A 190 15.63 -9.08 -6.49
CA GLU A 190 16.36 -8.32 -5.49
C GLU A 190 15.60 -7.06 -5.13
N VAL A 191 15.61 -6.69 -3.84
CA VAL A 191 14.94 -5.48 -3.37
C VAL A 191 15.88 -4.27 -3.52
N SER A 192 15.45 -3.27 -4.27
CA SER A 192 16.16 -1.99 -4.35
C SER A 192 15.78 -1.07 -3.19
N ARG A 193 16.67 -0.11 -2.90
CA ARG A 193 16.53 0.88 -1.82
C ARG A 193 17.00 2.25 -2.28
N PRO A 194 16.34 3.35 -1.86
CA PRO A 194 16.83 4.70 -2.11
C PRO A 194 18.15 4.95 -1.38
N VAL A 195 19.00 5.78 -1.98
CA VAL A 195 20.33 6.09 -1.43
C VAL A 195 20.24 7.08 -0.26
N GLY A 196 20.87 6.72 0.86
CA GLY A 196 21.03 7.58 2.04
C GLY A 196 19.74 8.26 2.49
N ASN A 197 19.82 9.59 2.69
CA ASN A 197 18.73 10.40 3.24
C ASN A 197 17.45 10.44 2.36
N LEU A 198 17.48 9.93 1.12
CA LEU A 198 16.27 9.84 0.31
C LEU A 198 15.24 8.86 0.91
N GLY A 199 15.69 7.86 1.67
CA GLY A 199 14.81 6.90 2.33
C GLY A 199 14.27 7.34 3.69
N LYS A 200 14.39 8.63 4.06
CA LYS A 200 13.91 9.15 5.35
C LYS A 200 12.41 9.36 5.37
N TYR A 201 11.79 8.87 6.43
CA TYR A 201 10.36 8.98 6.69
C TYR A 201 10.12 9.38 8.13
N LYS A 202 9.10 10.23 8.29
CA LYS A 202 8.57 10.62 9.59
C LYS A 202 7.30 9.84 9.87
N SER A 203 7.19 9.28 11.07
CA SER A 203 6.00 8.55 11.50
C SER A 203 5.04 9.51 12.19
N ILE A 204 3.78 9.55 11.76
CA ILE A 204 2.73 10.26 12.48
C ILE A 204 2.57 9.58 13.84
N HIS A 205 2.84 10.32 14.92
CA HIS A 205 2.74 9.77 16.26
C HIS A 205 1.33 9.29 16.54
N HIS A 206 1.24 8.03 16.91
CA HIS A 206 0.02 7.41 17.39
C HIS A 206 0.42 6.31 18.36
N HIS A 207 -0.49 5.95 19.25
CA HIS A 207 -0.22 4.93 20.24
C HIS A 207 -0.49 3.55 19.62
N HIS A 208 0.56 2.83 19.23
CA HIS A 208 0.55 1.36 19.06
C HIS A 208 0.31 0.61 20.40
N ARG A 209 -0.20 1.30 21.44
CA ARG A 209 -0.41 0.74 22.78
C ARG A 209 -1.52 -0.30 22.69
N GLY A 210 -1.18 -1.57 22.90
CA GLY A 210 -2.14 -2.68 22.95
C GLY A 210 -2.21 -3.54 21.70
N GLU A 211 -1.33 -3.31 20.73
CA GLU A 211 -1.22 -4.13 19.54
C GLU A 211 -0.56 -5.49 19.86
N VAL A 212 -1.36 -6.55 19.79
CA VAL A 212 -0.93 -7.91 20.13
C VAL A 212 0.03 -8.42 19.06
N GLN A 213 1.25 -8.75 19.47
CA GLN A 213 2.21 -9.43 18.59
C GLN A 213 1.65 -10.79 18.20
N PHE A 214 1.71 -11.10 16.90
CA PHE A 214 1.26 -12.40 16.43
C PHE A 214 2.31 -13.47 16.74
N LEU A 215 2.13 -14.24 17.83
CA LEU A 215 3.10 -15.25 18.26
C LEU A 215 3.33 -16.36 17.21
N GLY A 216 2.29 -16.68 16.41
CA GLY A 216 2.37 -17.66 15.33
C GLY A 216 3.28 -17.25 14.16
N ARG A 217 3.76 -16.00 14.11
CA ARG A 217 4.56 -15.46 13.00
C ARG A 217 5.81 -16.30 12.70
N PHE A 218 6.46 -16.86 13.73
CA PHE A 218 7.68 -17.64 13.55
C PHE A 218 7.43 -18.94 12.78
N ILE A 219 6.32 -19.62 13.07
CA ILE A 219 5.91 -20.83 12.35
C ILE A 219 5.53 -20.46 10.92
N LEU A 220 4.81 -19.36 10.72
CA LEU A 220 4.44 -18.88 9.39
C LEU A 220 5.66 -18.55 8.53
N LEU A 221 6.63 -17.83 9.09
CA LEU A 221 7.88 -17.44 8.43
C LEU A 221 8.75 -18.65 8.09
N LYS A 222 8.88 -19.60 9.01
CA LYS A 222 9.64 -20.85 8.78
C LYS A 222 9.13 -21.61 7.56
N ASN A 223 7.84 -21.57 7.30
CA ASN A 223 7.18 -22.26 6.18
C ASN A 223 6.83 -21.31 5.02
N SER A 224 7.47 -20.14 4.92
CA SER A 224 7.13 -19.10 3.93
C SER A 224 7.14 -19.64 2.50
N LYS A 225 8.18 -20.41 2.15
CA LYS A 225 8.39 -20.95 0.79
C LYS A 225 7.27 -21.88 0.37
N GLU A 226 6.88 -22.82 1.22
CA GLU A 226 5.81 -23.77 0.97
C GLU A 226 4.45 -23.07 0.95
N ARG A 227 4.23 -22.12 1.87
CA ARG A 227 2.97 -21.38 1.98
C ARG A 227 2.72 -20.43 0.81
N GLN A 228 3.76 -19.88 0.19
CA GLN A 228 3.63 -18.93 -0.92
C GLN A 228 2.69 -19.42 -2.04
N TYR A 229 2.69 -20.73 -2.33
CA TYR A 229 1.86 -21.31 -3.39
C TYR A 229 0.38 -21.47 -3.02
N ILE A 230 0.04 -21.46 -1.73
CA ILE A 230 -1.31 -21.80 -1.22
C ILE A 230 -1.95 -20.70 -0.36
N ASP A 231 -1.16 -19.71 0.05
CA ASP A 231 -1.58 -18.57 0.87
C ASP A 231 -1.18 -17.25 0.18
N GLY A 232 -2.17 -16.54 -0.38
CA GLY A 232 -2.00 -15.22 -0.98
C GLY A 232 -3.17 -14.80 -1.88
N LEU A 233 -2.90 -14.32 -3.09
CA LEU A 233 -3.95 -13.85 -4.01
C LEU A 233 -4.92 -14.97 -4.40
N ASN A 234 -4.44 -16.21 -4.53
CA ASN A 234 -5.20 -17.35 -5.03
C ASN A 234 -6.25 -17.90 -4.04
N ASN A 235 -6.07 -17.73 -2.73
CA ASN A 235 -7.01 -18.20 -1.72
C ASN A 235 -7.81 -17.08 -1.04
N LEU A 236 -7.58 -15.82 -1.41
CA LEU A 236 -8.30 -14.67 -0.85
C LEU A 236 -9.76 -14.61 -1.33
N ILE A 237 -10.71 -14.71 -0.38
CA ILE A 237 -12.16 -14.54 -0.54
C ILE A 237 -12.58 -13.29 0.26
N TYR A 238 -13.44 -12.44 -0.28
CA TYR A 238 -13.95 -11.25 0.43
C TYR A 238 -15.14 -10.64 -0.34
N THR A 239 -15.91 -9.80 0.36
CA THR A 239 -16.99 -9.01 -0.23
C THR A 239 -16.77 -7.53 0.10
N PRO A 240 -16.46 -6.67 -0.89
CA PRO A 240 -16.17 -5.27 -0.65
C PRO A 240 -17.43 -4.39 -0.63
N SER A 241 -17.45 -3.40 0.25
CA SER A 241 -18.28 -2.20 0.13
C SER A 241 -17.43 -1.05 -0.40
N ILE A 242 -17.89 -0.38 -1.46
CA ILE A 242 -17.10 0.61 -2.19
C ILE A 242 -17.72 2.00 -2.04
N LEU A 243 -16.91 2.97 -1.62
CA LEU A 243 -17.25 4.39 -1.62
C LEU A 243 -16.16 5.16 -2.36
N VAL A 244 -16.53 5.87 -3.42
CA VAL A 244 -15.59 6.69 -4.20
C VAL A 244 -15.70 8.15 -3.74
N ASN A 245 -14.59 8.70 -3.27
CA ASN A 245 -14.45 10.11 -2.90
C ASN A 245 -13.57 10.85 -3.91
N ARG A 246 -13.48 12.17 -3.78
CA ARG A 246 -12.66 13.02 -4.67
C ARG A 246 -11.16 12.71 -4.64
N LEU A 247 -10.65 12.17 -3.52
CA LEU A 247 -9.22 11.97 -3.29
C LEU A 247 -8.79 10.50 -3.33
N TYR A 248 -9.70 9.57 -3.05
CA TYR A 248 -9.40 8.15 -2.93
C TYR A 248 -10.66 7.30 -3.11
N LYS A 249 -10.46 6.02 -3.44
CA LYS A 249 -11.49 4.99 -3.38
C LYS A 249 -11.38 4.27 -2.04
N LYS A 250 -12.45 4.27 -1.26
CA LYS A 250 -12.58 3.53 0.00
C LYS A 250 -13.16 2.16 -0.30
N ILE A 251 -12.49 1.12 0.19
CA ILE A 251 -12.90 -0.28 0.09
C ILE A 251 -13.01 -0.80 1.50
N THR A 252 -14.23 -1.00 1.99
CA THR A 252 -14.47 -1.55 3.32
C THR A 252 -14.74 -3.05 3.20
N VAL A 253 -14.02 -3.86 3.98
CA VAL A 253 -14.14 -5.32 4.03
C VAL A 253 -14.18 -5.82 5.47
N ASP A 254 -15.03 -6.80 5.74
CA ASP A 254 -15.04 -7.56 6.99
C ASP A 254 -14.23 -8.85 6.78
N LEU A 255 -13.03 -8.90 7.35
CA LEU A 255 -12.09 -10.00 7.16
C LEU A 255 -12.07 -10.91 8.40
N VAL A 256 -12.14 -12.22 8.15
CA VAL A 256 -11.95 -13.29 9.15
C VAL A 256 -10.97 -14.34 8.60
N PRO A 257 -10.26 -15.12 9.44
CA PRO A 257 -9.29 -16.12 8.98
C PRO A 257 -9.85 -17.13 7.96
N GLU A 258 -11.12 -17.50 8.06
CA GLU A 258 -11.81 -18.46 7.20
C GLU A 258 -11.95 -17.96 5.75
N LEU A 259 -11.77 -16.67 5.52
CA LEU A 259 -11.80 -16.04 4.19
C LEU A 259 -10.48 -16.19 3.41
N ALA A 260 -9.51 -16.92 3.96
CA ALA A 260 -8.31 -17.35 3.25
C ALA A 260 -8.09 -18.88 3.38
N PRO A 261 -9.04 -19.72 2.93
CA PRO A 261 -8.95 -21.15 3.15
C PRO A 261 -7.79 -21.76 2.37
N ILE A 262 -6.92 -22.49 3.06
CA ILE A 262 -5.86 -23.26 2.41
C ILE A 262 -6.47 -24.57 1.88
N LYS A 263 -6.50 -24.74 0.55
CA LYS A 263 -6.91 -26.00 -0.08
C LYS A 263 -5.80 -27.02 0.11
N ILE A 264 -6.00 -27.95 1.04
CA ILE A 264 -5.05 -29.04 1.32
C ILE A 264 -5.25 -30.13 0.27
N ASN A 265 -4.33 -30.25 -0.68
CA ASN A 265 -4.15 -31.50 -1.42
C ASN A 265 -3.36 -32.49 -0.55
N GLU A 266 -3.51 -33.80 -0.78
CA GLU A 266 -2.95 -34.87 0.08
C GLU A 266 -1.44 -34.73 0.37
N THR A 267 -0.68 -34.09 -0.53
CA THR A 267 0.74 -33.77 -0.36
C THR A 267 1.06 -32.80 0.78
N ILE A 268 0.10 -31.96 1.21
CA ILE A 268 0.27 -30.87 2.20
C ILE A 268 -0.30 -31.25 3.58
N LYS A 269 -0.92 -32.43 3.71
CA LYS A 269 -1.50 -32.92 4.98
C LYS A 269 -0.47 -32.98 6.12
N ASN A 270 0.79 -33.24 5.79
CA ASN A 270 1.89 -33.27 6.77
C ASN A 270 2.32 -31.87 7.24
N LEU A 271 2.13 -30.81 6.44
CA LEU A 271 2.48 -29.43 6.79
C LEU A 271 1.38 -28.77 7.66
N THR A 272 0.11 -29.09 7.42
CA THR A 272 -1.01 -28.53 8.21
C THR A 272 -1.10 -29.10 9.63
N SER A 273 -0.57 -30.30 9.87
CA SER A 273 -0.38 -30.83 11.23
C SER A 273 0.58 -29.99 12.08
N LEU A 274 1.49 -29.24 11.46
CA LEU A 274 2.49 -28.40 12.15
C LEU A 274 2.01 -26.97 12.44
N MET A 275 0.88 -26.55 11.85
CA MET A 275 0.31 -25.20 12.00
C MET A 275 -0.83 -25.13 13.02
N LYS A 276 -1.16 -26.24 13.69
CA LYS A 276 -2.27 -26.35 14.66
C LYS A 276 -1.86 -26.25 16.15
N ASN A 277 -0.58 -25.98 16.44
CA ASN A 277 -0.07 -25.78 17.81
C ASN A 277 0.60 -24.43 17.96
#